data_AF-A0A4Q3BVI8-F1
#
_entry.id   AF-A0A4Q3BVI8-F1
#
_cell.length_a   1.000
_cell.length_b   1.000
_cell.length_c   1.000
_cell.angle_alpha   90.00
_cell.angle_beta   90.00
_cell.angle_gamma   90.00
#
_symmetry.space_group_name_H-M   'P 1'
#
loop_
_entity.id
_entity.type
_entity.pdbx_description
1 polymer ?
#
loop_
_entity_poly.entity_id
_entity_poly.type
_entity_poly.pdbx_seq_one_letter_code
_entity_poly.pdbx_strand_id
1 'polypeptide(L)' 'RCNPIYISPGHHINMQQSVDVIKNCIRGYRIPEPTRQAHLLVNKIRVEHSDKTNPQYNLFD' A
#
# COMPACT_ATOMS: atom_id res chain seq x y z
N ARG A 1 14.78 -9.40 5.90
CA ARG A 1 13.59 -10.30 5.92
C ARG A 1 12.41 -9.44 6.36
N CYS A 2 11.27 -9.47 5.67
CA CYS A 2 10.12 -8.60 5.97
C CYS A 2 8.91 -9.43 6.44
N ASN A 3 8.01 -8.80 7.20
CA ASN A 3 6.76 -9.44 7.62
C ASN A 3 5.90 -9.81 6.40
N PRO A 4 5.14 -10.92 6.45
CA PRO A 4 4.25 -11.29 5.37
C PRO A 4 3.13 -10.26 5.18
N ILE A 5 2.44 -10.36 4.04
CA ILE A 5 1.19 -9.67 3.77
C ILE A 5 0.09 -10.72 3.66
N TYR A 6 -1.10 -10.38 4.14
CA TYR A 6 -2.28 -11.24 4.05
C TYR A 6 -3.07 -10.83 2.80
N ILE A 7 -3.45 -11.82 1.98
CA ILE A 7 -4.15 -11.61 0.72
C ILE A 7 -5.48 -12.35 0.81
N SER A 8 -6.57 -11.66 0.48
CA SER A 8 -7.90 -12.24 0.36
C SER A 8 -8.49 -11.87 -1.01
N PRO A 9 -9.24 -12.77 -1.66
CA PRO A 9 -9.90 -12.46 -2.92
C PRO A 9 -10.98 -11.40 -2.73
N GLY A 10 -11.15 -10.55 -3.74
CA GLY A 10 -12.22 -9.57 -3.81
C GLY A 10 -13.40 -10.07 -4.64
N HIS A 11 -13.91 -9.23 -5.53
CA HIS A 11 -15.01 -9.56 -6.44
C HIS A 11 -14.47 -10.14 -7.77
N HIS A 12 -15.16 -11.15 -8.33
CA HIS A 12 -14.83 -11.81 -9.60
C HIS A 12 -13.38 -12.34 -9.73
N ILE A 13 -12.79 -12.78 -8.62
CA ILE A 13 -11.44 -13.36 -8.61
C ILE A 13 -11.38 -14.51 -7.62
N ASN A 14 -10.71 -15.59 -7.98
CA ASN A 14 -10.48 -16.70 -7.05
C ASN A 14 -9.20 -16.46 -6.21
N MET A 15 -9.00 -17.30 -5.19
CA MET A 15 -7.85 -17.18 -4.28
C MET A 15 -6.51 -17.28 -5.02
N GLN A 16 -6.37 -18.23 -5.94
CA GLN A 16 -5.11 -18.47 -6.66
C GLN A 16 -4.77 -17.29 -7.58
N GLN A 17 -5.75 -16.82 -8.35
CA GLN A 17 -5.63 -15.64 -9.20
C GLN A 17 -5.23 -14.40 -8.39
N SER A 18 -5.80 -14.22 -7.19
CA SER A 18 -5.45 -13.09 -6.32
C SER A 18 -3.97 -13.11 -5.92
N VAL A 19 -3.45 -14.29 -5.57
CA VAL A 19 -2.04 -14.47 -5.25
C VAL A 19 -1.15 -14.20 -6.47
N ASP A 20 -1.54 -14.69 -7.65
CA ASP A 20 -0.76 -14.50 -8.88
C ASP A 20 -0.69 -13.04 -9.32
N VAL A 21 -1.81 -12.31 -9.22
CA VAL A 21 -1.85 -10.85 -9.45
C VAL A 21 -0.89 -10.13 -8.50
N ILE A 22 -0.97 -10.41 -7.19
CA ILE A 22 -0.13 -9.74 -6.20
C ILE A 22 1.36 -10.06 -6.41
N LYS A 23 1.71 -11.30 -6.74
CA LYS A 23 3.09 -11.69 -7.07
C LYS A 23 3.67 -10.88 -8.23
N ASN A 24 2.88 -10.64 -9.28
CA ASN A 24 3.29 -9.83 -10.42
C ASN A 24 3.43 -8.32 -10.09
N CYS A 25 2.81 -7.86 -8.99
CA CYS A 25 2.91 -6.50 -8.51
C CYS A 25 4.05 -6.27 -7.49
N ILE A 26 4.70 -7.32 -6.99
CA ILE A 26 5.79 -7.21 -6.01
C ILE A 26 7.12 -6.97 -6.73
N ARG A 27 7.75 -5.80 -6.50
CA ARG A 27 9.01 -5.38 -7.13
C ARG A 27 10.09 -5.03 -6.11
N GLY A 28 10.54 -6.02 -5.34
CA GLY A 28 11.60 -5.85 -4.32
C GLY A 28 11.16 -5.19 -3.01
N TYR A 29 9.89 -4.79 -2.89
CA TYR A 29 9.28 -4.25 -1.67
C TYR A 29 8.22 -5.20 -1.11
N ARG A 30 7.91 -5.04 0.18
CA ARG A 30 6.85 -5.81 0.86
C ARG A 30 5.44 -5.47 0.33
N ILE A 31 5.17 -4.20 0.08
CA ILE A 31 3.84 -3.72 -0.35
C ILE A 31 3.76 -3.74 -1.88
N PRO A 32 2.66 -4.26 -2.48
CA PRO A 32 2.47 -4.27 -3.92
C PRO A 32 2.60 -2.89 -4.53
N GLU A 33 3.18 -2.83 -5.73
CA GLU A 33 3.49 -1.58 -6.41
C GLU A 33 2.27 -0.64 -6.57
N PRO A 34 1.06 -1.11 -6.94
CA PRO A 34 -0.12 -0.25 -7.05
C PRO A 34 -0.54 0.38 -5.71
N THR A 35 -0.58 -0.40 -4.64
CA THR A 35 -0.93 0.10 -3.30
C THR A 35 0.13 1.06 -2.77
N ARG A 36 1.40 0.79 -3.06
CA ARG A 36 2.51 1.68 -2.69
C ARG A 36 2.41 3.01 -3.42
N GLN A 37 2.12 3.01 -4.72
CA GLN A 37 1.90 4.25 -5.48
C GLN A 37 0.73 5.06 -4.92
N ALA A 38 -0.41 4.41 -4.63
CA ALA A 38 -1.56 5.06 -4.03
C ALA A 38 -1.21 5.72 -2.68
N HIS A 39 -0.47 5.01 -1.82
CA HIS A 39 0.02 5.54 -0.55
C HIS A 39 0.91 6.78 -0.72
N LEU A 40 1.87 6.72 -1.65
CA LEU A 40 2.77 7.85 -1.95
C LEU A 40 2.00 9.07 -2.46
N LEU A 41 1.00 8.86 -3.34
CA LEU A 41 0.17 9.94 -3.88
C LEU A 41 -0.65 10.62 -2.78
N VAL A 42 -1.38 9.84 -1.97
CA VAL A 42 -2.20 10.40 -0.88
C VAL A 42 -1.33 11.12 0.15
N ASN A 43 -0.15 10.58 0.48
CA ASN A 43 0.78 11.26 1.38
C ASN A 43 1.27 12.58 0.80
N LYS A 44 1.61 12.64 -0.50
CA LYS A 44 2.01 13.88 -1.15
C LYS A 44 0.91 14.93 -1.05
N ILE A 45 -0.33 14.58 -1.41
CA ILE A 45 -1.50 15.48 -1.33
C ILE A 45 -1.74 15.94 0.10
N ARG A 46 -1.68 15.00 1.08
CA ARG A 46 -1.85 15.31 2.51
C ARG A 46 -0.81 16.31 3.00
N VAL A 47 0.45 16.15 2.62
CA VAL A 47 1.54 17.07 3.01
C VAL A 47 1.37 18.44 2.34
N GLU A 48 0.99 18.47 1.05
CA GLU A 48 0.74 19.72 0.33
C GLU A 48 -0.43 20.54 0.94
N HIS A 49 -1.46 19.84 1.44
CA HIS A 49 -2.68 20.46 2.00
C HIS A 49 -2.71 20.46 3.54
N SER A 50 -1.64 20.04 4.22
CA SER A 50 -1.57 20.17 5.67
C SER A 50 -1.28 21.62 6.02
N ASP A 51 -2.26 22.29 6.62
CA ASP A 51 -2.00 23.52 7.36
C ASP A 51 -0.89 23.23 8.38
N LYS A 52 0.13 24.10 8.47
CA LYS A 52 1.33 23.93 9.31
C LYS A 52 1.03 23.82 10.82
N THR A 53 -0.23 23.74 11.23
CA THR A 53 -0.72 23.81 12.62
C THR A 53 -0.84 22.46 13.31
N ASN A 54 -0.71 21.32 12.63
CA ASN A 54 -0.70 20.01 13.30
C ASN A 54 0.36 19.07 12.71
N PRO A 55 1.54 18.91 13.34
CA PRO A 55 2.43 17.82 13.01
C PRO A 55 1.76 16.51 13.45
N GLN A 56 1.06 15.86 12.54
CA GLN A 56 0.65 14.47 12.77
C GLN A 56 1.90 13.61 12.73
N TYR A 57 2.31 13.13 13.91
CA TYR A 57 3.25 12.02 14.03
C TYR A 57 2.75 10.86 13.19
N ASN A 58 3.65 10.26 12.41
CA ASN A 58 3.35 9.00 11.73
C ASN A 58 3.01 7.98 12.81
N LEU A 59 1.74 7.54 12.87
CA LEU A 59 1.25 6.52 13.81
C LEU A 59 1.93 5.14 13.62
N PHE A 60 2.86 5.04 12.68
CA PHE A 60 3.53 3.82 12.26
C PHE A 60 5.06 3.97 12.15
N ASP A 61 5.65 5.02 12.72
CA ASP A 61 7.09 5.05 13.03
C ASP A 61 7.36 4.37 14.39
#